data_AF-A0A6A3WGP5-F1
#
_entry.id   AF-A0A6A3WGP5-F1
#
_cell.length_a   1.000
_cell.length_b   1.000
_cell.length_c   1.000
_cell.angle_alpha   90.00
_cell.angle_beta   90.00
_cell.angle_gamma   90.00
#
_symmetry.space_group_name_H-M   'P 1'
#
loop_
_entity.id
_entity.type
_entity.pdbx_description
1 polymer ?
#
loop_
_entity_poly.entity_id
_entity_poly.type
_entity_poly.pdbx_seq_one_letter_code
_entity_poly.pdbx_strand_id
1 'polypeptide(L)'
;MARRHDVDADDIDLEEGELDTNDLEAAGCVVCALGARRLRLPIAPQVQLPASGAPVHSVTALVADAHTLQRETQELRTQYELVSAHNADLATHASVLHDRNLAILHRAREGYRTGMIRLEQVLLSRERVERDYADLKGRVADFRARAERTDAAETLLRVELDSSTEQYRDLQAQLQAAQDQIADYAAQLARASATPPPSAVPLARLFAAQGERDDARAERDDLCVDLAAAQAALSLVQARADAAEAERDRVRQLVATAKQQRDDALAERDRVTRVLVVAEQERDGALGMRDQARRISTALKHERDAAVTERDQARQAVAALEHRRDAAVAERDQARLALTAQRQQRALVDEELRVTRTSLSQSRAESEAA
;
A
#
# COMPACT_ATOMS: atom_id res chain seq x y z
N MET A 1 -21.13 9.33 24.64
CA MET A 1 -20.08 9.51 23.61
C MET A 1 -18.82 8.84 24.11
N ALA A 2 -18.60 7.58 23.75
CA ALA A 2 -17.43 6.81 24.17
C ALA A 2 -16.28 7.08 23.19
N ARG A 3 -15.13 7.52 23.73
CA ARG A 3 -13.89 7.76 22.99
C ARG A 3 -13.38 6.43 22.44
N ARG A 4 -13.41 6.27 21.12
CA ARG A 4 -12.72 5.16 20.45
C ARG A 4 -11.22 5.45 20.49
N HIS A 5 -10.48 4.55 21.11
CA HIS A 5 -9.02 4.59 21.13
C HIS A 5 -8.55 4.23 19.72
N ASP A 6 -7.71 5.10 19.16
CA ASP A 6 -6.95 4.81 17.95
C ASP A 6 -5.96 3.70 18.32
N VAL A 7 -6.16 2.52 17.71
CA VAL A 7 -5.20 1.41 17.81
C VAL A 7 -4.13 1.71 16.77
N ASP A 8 -2.92 1.95 17.24
CA ASP A 8 -1.73 2.18 16.41
C ASP A 8 -1.50 0.98 15.49
N ALA A 9 -1.12 1.25 14.25
CA ALA A 9 -0.88 0.19 13.25
C ALA A 9 0.33 -0.69 13.58
N ASP A 10 1.14 -0.27 14.56
CA ASP A 10 2.36 -0.96 15.03
C ASP A 10 2.09 -1.95 16.19
N ASP A 11 0.88 -2.01 16.75
CA ASP A 11 0.52 -2.90 17.87
C ASP A 11 -0.04 -4.28 17.44
N ILE A 12 0.02 -4.60 16.14
CA ILE A 12 -0.37 -5.92 15.64
C ILE A 12 0.88 -6.63 15.14
N ASP A 13 1.65 -7.15 16.09
CA ASP A 13 2.57 -8.25 15.85
C ASP A 13 1.76 -9.37 15.17
N LEU A 14 1.89 -9.43 13.85
CA LEU A 14 1.54 -10.61 13.10
C LEU A 14 2.60 -11.63 13.48
N GLU A 15 2.29 -12.46 14.48
CA GLU A 15 2.87 -13.80 14.53
C GLU A 15 2.60 -14.40 13.15
N GLU A 16 3.63 -14.35 12.30
CA GLU A 16 3.75 -15.19 11.12
C GLU A 16 3.73 -16.61 11.65
N GLY A 17 2.51 -17.14 11.80
CA GLY A 17 2.26 -18.56 11.97
C GLY A 17 2.83 -19.22 10.73
N GLU A 18 4.11 -19.53 10.83
CA GLU A 18 4.88 -20.40 9.98
C GLU A 18 3.95 -21.51 9.52
N LEU A 19 3.87 -21.73 8.22
CA LEU A 19 3.10 -22.84 7.68
C LEU A 19 3.68 -24.09 8.32
N ASP A 20 3.02 -24.56 9.38
CA ASP A 20 3.35 -25.82 10.02
C ASP A 20 2.94 -26.94 9.06
N THR A 21 3.79 -27.12 8.06
CA THR A 21 3.75 -28.22 7.13
C THR A 21 4.27 -29.49 7.82
N ASN A 22 4.77 -29.42 9.06
CA ASN A 22 5.24 -30.60 9.79
C ASN A 22 4.06 -31.41 10.36
N ASP A 23 2.87 -30.83 10.50
CA ASP A 23 1.63 -31.58 10.76
C ASP A 23 1.15 -32.42 9.55
N LEU A 24 1.75 -32.25 8.36
CA LEU A 24 1.40 -33.04 7.16
C LEU A 24 1.89 -34.49 7.23
N GLU A 25 2.94 -34.77 8.02
CA GLU A 25 3.51 -36.11 8.19
C GLU A 25 3.14 -36.73 9.56
N ALA A 26 2.74 -35.94 10.55
CA ALA A 26 2.50 -36.42 11.91
C ALA A 26 1.21 -37.23 12.07
N ALA A 27 0.19 -37.01 11.24
CA ALA A 27 -1.02 -37.83 11.24
C ALA A 27 -0.86 -39.00 10.25
N GLY A 28 -0.08 -40.01 10.66
CA GLY A 28 0.20 -41.25 9.92
C GLY A 28 -1.06 -41.97 9.45
N CYS A 29 -1.69 -41.46 8.39
CA CYS A 29 -2.87 -42.05 7.82
C CYS A 29 -2.46 -43.28 7.01
N VAL A 30 -2.65 -44.44 7.63
CA VAL A 30 -2.44 -45.77 7.06
C VAL A 30 -3.16 -45.93 5.70
N VAL A 31 -4.30 -45.27 5.49
CA VAL A 31 -5.04 -45.29 4.21
C VAL A 31 -4.32 -44.49 3.11
N CYS A 32 -3.78 -43.29 3.41
CA CYS A 32 -3.00 -42.51 2.45
C CYS A 32 -1.70 -43.22 2.05
N ALA A 33 -1.09 -43.97 2.98
CA ALA A 33 0.15 -44.70 2.76
C ALA A 33 -0.05 -46.03 2.00
N LEU A 34 -1.15 -46.75 2.23
CA LEU A 34 -1.35 -48.10 1.69
C LEU A 34 -2.21 -48.17 0.41
N GLY A 35 -2.90 -47.08 0.06
CA GLY A 35 -3.83 -47.04 -1.06
C GLY A 35 -5.12 -47.81 -0.75
N ALA A 36 -6.28 -47.26 -1.16
CA ALA A 36 -7.59 -47.87 -0.90
C ALA A 36 -7.75 -49.18 -1.69
N ARG A 37 -7.35 -50.32 -1.10
CA ARG A 37 -7.58 -51.64 -1.69
C ARG A 37 -8.99 -52.10 -1.37
N ARG A 38 -9.80 -52.30 -2.42
CA ARG A 38 -11.15 -52.83 -2.31
C ARG A 38 -11.08 -54.34 -2.00
N LEU A 39 -11.23 -54.70 -0.72
CA LEU A 39 -11.40 -56.09 -0.31
C LEU A 39 -12.74 -56.62 -0.86
N ARG A 40 -12.71 -57.68 -1.67
CA ARG A 40 -13.91 -58.36 -2.19
C ARG A 40 -14.18 -59.62 -1.38
N LEU A 41 -15.42 -59.80 -0.95
CA LEU A 41 -15.90 -61.05 -0.35
C LEU A 41 -16.06 -62.13 -1.44
N PRO A 42 -15.73 -63.40 -1.16
CA PRO A 42 -16.09 -64.53 -2.02
C PRO A 42 -17.62 -64.63 -2.17
N ILE A 43 -18.10 -64.86 -3.39
CA ILE A 43 -19.54 -64.79 -3.74
C ILE A 43 -20.24 -66.16 -3.64
N ALA A 44 -19.50 -67.28 -3.52
CA ALA A 44 -20.11 -68.61 -3.45
C ALA A 44 -19.33 -69.59 -2.55
N PRO A 45 -20.02 -70.43 -1.73
CA PRO A 45 -19.39 -71.52 -0.99
C PRO A 45 -18.89 -72.61 -1.95
N GLN A 46 -17.78 -73.28 -1.60
CA GLN A 46 -17.22 -74.34 -2.47
C GLN A 46 -17.98 -75.66 -2.31
N VAL A 47 -18.75 -75.81 -1.22
CA VAL A 47 -19.55 -76.99 -0.91
C VAL A 47 -21.00 -76.79 -1.37
N GLN A 48 -21.50 -77.69 -2.22
CA GLN A 48 -22.92 -77.77 -2.56
C GLN A 48 -23.65 -78.59 -1.49
N LEU A 49 -24.44 -77.93 -0.66
CA LEU A 49 -25.26 -78.60 0.35
C LEU A 49 -26.33 -79.49 -0.35
N PRO A 50 -26.48 -80.76 0.05
CA PRO A 50 -27.60 -81.59 -0.40
C PRO A 50 -28.94 -80.93 -0.05
N ALA A 51 -29.92 -81.06 -0.94
CA ALA A 51 -31.28 -80.60 -0.65
C ALA A 51 -31.85 -81.33 0.58
N SER A 52 -32.66 -80.62 1.37
CA SER A 52 -33.30 -81.19 2.56
C SER A 52 -34.07 -82.47 2.20
N GLY A 53 -33.72 -83.60 2.84
CA GLY A 53 -34.30 -84.92 2.59
C GLY A 53 -33.57 -85.79 1.55
N ALA A 54 -32.46 -85.33 0.96
CA ALA A 54 -31.66 -86.13 0.03
C ALA A 54 -30.89 -87.27 0.76
N PRO A 55 -30.73 -88.46 0.15
CA PRO A 55 -29.97 -89.56 0.74
C PRO A 55 -28.49 -89.18 0.93
N VAL A 56 -27.96 -89.36 2.14
CA VAL A 56 -26.54 -89.17 2.44
C VAL A 56 -25.81 -90.47 2.12
N HIS A 57 -25.00 -90.46 1.05
CA HIS A 57 -24.33 -91.65 0.54
C HIS A 57 -23.09 -92.05 1.37
N SER A 58 -22.60 -91.14 2.24
CA SER A 58 -21.51 -91.39 3.18
C SER A 58 -21.52 -90.38 4.34
N VAL A 59 -21.50 -90.87 5.58
CA VAL A 59 -21.39 -90.03 6.79
C VAL A 59 -20.01 -89.34 6.85
N THR A 60 -18.95 -90.00 6.38
CA THR A 60 -17.60 -89.41 6.40
C THR A 60 -17.47 -88.27 5.40
N ALA A 61 -18.14 -88.34 4.24
CA ALA A 61 -18.20 -87.23 3.28
C ALA A 61 -18.95 -86.02 3.86
N LEU A 62 -20.11 -86.27 4.51
CA LEU A 62 -20.88 -85.21 5.15
C LEU A 62 -20.11 -84.51 6.28
N VAL A 63 -19.35 -85.26 7.08
CA VAL A 63 -18.48 -84.69 8.13
C VAL A 63 -17.33 -83.86 7.53
N ALA A 64 -16.74 -84.32 6.43
CA ALA A 64 -15.70 -83.56 5.72
C ALA A 64 -16.25 -82.25 5.11
N ASP A 65 -17.45 -82.28 4.56
CA ASP A 65 -18.17 -81.10 4.05
C ASP A 65 -18.51 -80.12 5.18
N ALA A 66 -18.99 -80.61 6.32
CA ALA A 66 -19.26 -79.79 7.51
C ALA A 66 -18.00 -79.10 8.05
N HIS A 67 -16.87 -79.81 8.12
CA HIS A 67 -15.58 -79.21 8.52
C HIS A 67 -15.06 -78.21 7.48
N THR A 68 -15.39 -78.37 6.20
CA THR A 68 -15.04 -77.41 5.14
C THR A 68 -15.88 -76.14 5.25
N LEU A 69 -17.21 -76.27 5.40
CA LEU A 69 -18.11 -75.14 5.64
C LEU A 69 -17.77 -74.39 6.94
N GLN A 70 -17.37 -75.10 8.00
CA GLN A 70 -16.92 -74.47 9.24
C GLN A 70 -15.68 -73.60 9.01
N ARG A 71 -14.70 -74.09 8.25
CA ARG A 71 -13.50 -73.33 7.88
C ARG A 71 -13.84 -72.12 7.01
N GLU A 72 -14.69 -72.28 5.99
CA GLU A 72 -15.16 -71.18 5.14
C GLU A 72 -15.92 -70.12 5.94
N THR A 73 -16.77 -70.52 6.88
CA THR A 73 -17.51 -69.60 7.76
C THR A 73 -16.56 -68.82 8.65
N GLN A 74 -15.51 -69.47 9.17
CA GLN A 74 -14.51 -68.81 9.98
C GLN A 74 -13.66 -67.83 9.16
N GLU A 75 -13.29 -68.20 7.94
CA GLU A 75 -12.59 -67.31 7.01
C GLU A 75 -13.44 -66.09 6.63
N LEU A 76 -14.71 -66.28 6.27
CA LEU A 76 -15.64 -65.19 5.96
C LEU A 76 -15.84 -64.24 7.16
N ARG A 77 -15.90 -64.76 8.39
CA ARG A 77 -15.96 -63.92 9.60
C ARG A 77 -14.72 -63.06 9.75
N THR A 78 -13.52 -63.65 9.61
CA THR A 78 -12.26 -62.89 9.69
C THR A 78 -12.16 -61.83 8.58
N GLN A 79 -12.64 -62.14 7.38
CA GLN A 79 -12.67 -61.17 6.27
C GLN A 79 -13.69 -60.05 6.51
N TYR A 80 -14.87 -60.35 7.05
CA TYR A 80 -15.87 -59.35 7.40
C TYR A 80 -15.36 -58.41 8.51
N GLU A 81 -14.72 -58.96 9.54
CA GLU A 81 -14.10 -58.16 10.62
C GLU A 81 -13.02 -57.22 10.06
N LEU A 82 -12.17 -57.71 9.15
CA LEU A 82 -11.16 -56.90 8.47
C LEU A 82 -11.78 -55.78 7.61
N VAL A 83 -12.81 -56.08 6.82
CA VAL A 83 -13.52 -55.08 6.01
C VAL A 83 -14.22 -54.04 6.88
N SER A 84 -14.82 -54.48 8.00
CA SER A 84 -15.48 -53.59 8.96
C SER A 84 -14.48 -52.64 9.61
N ALA A 85 -13.32 -53.14 10.06
CA ALA A 85 -12.24 -52.32 10.59
C ALA A 85 -11.72 -51.33 9.54
N HIS A 86 -11.47 -51.79 8.31
CA HIS A 86 -11.01 -50.93 7.23
C HIS A 86 -12.02 -49.82 6.88
N ASN A 87 -13.32 -50.14 6.87
CA ASN A 87 -14.36 -49.14 6.63
C ASN A 87 -14.47 -48.13 7.77
N ALA A 88 -14.28 -48.55 9.02
CA ALA A 88 -14.23 -47.65 10.17
C ALA A 88 -13.03 -46.69 10.07
N ASP A 89 -11.85 -47.19 9.69
CA ASP A 89 -10.65 -46.37 9.48
C ASP A 89 -10.85 -45.37 8.33
N LEU A 90 -11.48 -45.80 7.23
CA LEU A 90 -11.83 -44.92 6.11
C LEU A 90 -12.80 -43.82 6.54
N ALA A 91 -13.81 -44.13 7.36
CA ALA A 91 -14.75 -43.16 7.87
C ALA A 91 -14.07 -42.12 8.77
N THR A 92 -13.20 -42.57 9.68
CA THR A 92 -12.39 -41.69 10.53
C THR A 92 -11.50 -40.78 9.67
N HIS A 93 -10.85 -41.34 8.65
CA HIS A 93 -10.02 -40.56 7.74
C HIS A 93 -10.83 -39.50 6.97
N ALA A 94 -12.01 -39.87 6.47
CA ALA A 94 -12.89 -38.94 5.77
C ALA A 94 -13.34 -37.77 6.68
N SER A 95 -13.64 -38.03 7.95
CA SER A 95 -13.97 -36.99 8.93
C SER A 95 -12.81 -36.04 9.17
N VAL A 96 -11.59 -36.56 9.37
CA VAL A 96 -10.39 -35.72 9.55
C VAL A 96 -10.12 -34.84 8.32
N LEU A 97 -10.27 -35.39 7.11
CA LEU A 97 -10.17 -34.61 5.88
C LEU A 97 -11.27 -33.54 5.77
N HIS A 98 -12.48 -33.85 6.21
CA HIS A 98 -13.59 -32.91 6.21
C HIS A 98 -13.33 -31.71 7.14
N ASP A 99 -12.94 -31.98 8.39
CA ASP A 99 -12.62 -30.95 9.38
C ASP A 99 -11.45 -30.07 8.92
N ARG A 100 -10.44 -30.70 8.31
CA ARG A 100 -9.31 -29.98 7.71
C ARG A 100 -9.75 -29.06 6.57
N ASN A 101 -10.59 -29.56 5.66
CA ASN A 101 -11.11 -28.75 4.55
C ASN A 101 -11.95 -27.58 5.06
N LEU A 102 -12.74 -27.78 6.12
CA LEU A 102 -13.46 -26.70 6.79
C LEU A 102 -12.50 -25.66 7.37
N ALA A 103 -11.46 -26.08 8.08
CA ALA A 103 -10.47 -25.16 8.66
C ALA A 103 -9.74 -24.32 7.59
N ILE A 104 -9.41 -24.92 6.45
CA ILE A 104 -8.80 -24.21 5.31
C ILE A 104 -9.79 -23.17 4.74
N LEU A 105 -11.06 -23.55 4.55
CA LEU A 105 -12.09 -22.64 4.05
C LEU A 105 -12.36 -21.49 5.01
N HIS A 106 -12.36 -21.74 6.32
CA HIS A 106 -12.52 -20.71 7.33
C HIS A 106 -11.37 -19.69 7.30
N ARG A 107 -10.12 -20.16 7.33
CA ARG A 107 -8.93 -19.29 7.20
C ARG A 107 -8.95 -18.49 5.90
N ALA A 108 -9.32 -19.09 4.77
CA ALA A 108 -9.43 -18.39 3.50
C ALA A 108 -10.50 -17.28 3.54
N ARG A 109 -11.66 -17.54 4.15
CA ARG A 109 -12.73 -16.53 4.30
C ARG A 109 -12.33 -15.39 5.22
N GLU A 110 -11.63 -15.69 6.31
CA GLU A 110 -11.10 -14.67 7.22
C GLU A 110 -10.05 -13.81 6.53
N GLY A 111 -9.09 -14.43 5.84
CA GLY A 111 -8.10 -13.72 5.04
C GLY A 111 -8.74 -12.81 3.99
N TYR A 112 -9.77 -13.29 3.29
CA TYR A 112 -10.53 -12.47 2.32
C TYR A 112 -11.23 -11.28 3.00
N ARG A 113 -11.91 -11.49 4.14
CA ARG A 113 -12.58 -10.40 4.89
C ARG A 113 -11.58 -9.36 5.36
N THR A 114 -10.46 -9.78 5.95
CA THR A 114 -9.39 -8.87 6.39
C THR A 114 -8.82 -8.09 5.21
N GLY A 115 -8.59 -8.75 4.07
CA GLY A 115 -8.16 -8.10 2.84
C GLY A 115 -9.16 -7.05 2.34
N MET A 116 -10.46 -7.35 2.37
CA MET A 116 -11.51 -6.40 1.97
C MET A 116 -11.58 -5.18 2.89
N ILE A 117 -11.46 -5.37 4.21
CA ILE A 117 -11.45 -4.24 5.17
C ILE A 117 -10.24 -3.33 4.91
N ARG A 118 -9.06 -3.91 4.70
CA ARG A 118 -7.85 -3.13 4.37
C ARG A 118 -8.01 -2.38 3.05
N LEU A 119 -8.59 -3.01 2.03
CA LEU A 119 -8.85 -2.35 0.74
C LEU A 119 -9.82 -1.17 0.90
N GLU A 120 -10.91 -1.34 1.66
CA GLU A 120 -11.86 -0.27 1.93
C GLU A 120 -11.20 0.91 2.66
N GLN A 121 -10.36 0.62 3.67
CA GLN A 121 -9.59 1.65 4.37
C GLN A 121 -8.67 2.45 3.43
N VAL A 122 -7.96 1.75 2.52
CA VAL A 122 -7.08 2.40 1.52
C VAL A 122 -7.89 3.25 0.54
N LEU A 123 -9.07 2.79 0.13
CA LEU A 123 -9.93 3.58 -0.76
C LEU A 123 -10.45 4.85 -0.06
N LEU A 124 -10.85 4.73 1.21
CA LEU A 124 -11.29 5.88 2.02
C LEU A 124 -10.17 6.86 2.33
N SER A 125 -8.94 6.40 2.53
CA SER A 125 -7.78 7.29 2.71
C SER A 125 -7.43 7.99 1.40
N ARG A 126 -7.46 7.28 0.28
CA ARG A 126 -7.27 7.87 -1.06
C ARG A 126 -8.31 8.95 -1.35
N GLU A 127 -9.58 8.70 -1.10
CA GLU A 127 -10.64 9.69 -1.35
C GLU A 127 -10.47 10.95 -0.48
N ARG A 128 -9.99 10.81 0.75
CA ARG A 128 -9.60 11.95 1.60
C ARG A 128 -8.47 12.76 1.00
N VAL A 129 -7.39 12.10 0.58
CA VAL A 129 -6.24 12.78 -0.05
C VAL A 129 -6.65 13.47 -1.34
N GLU A 130 -7.52 12.88 -2.16
CA GLU A 130 -8.03 13.50 -3.38
C GLU A 130 -8.85 14.76 -3.09
N ARG A 131 -9.67 14.77 -2.02
CA ARG A 131 -10.39 15.97 -1.58
C ARG A 131 -9.44 17.04 -1.05
N ASP A 132 -8.46 16.68 -0.24
CA ASP A 132 -7.47 17.62 0.30
C ASP A 132 -6.62 18.25 -0.81
N TYR A 133 -6.26 17.44 -1.82
CA TYR A 133 -5.56 17.93 -3.02
C TYR A 133 -6.42 18.91 -3.83
N ALA A 134 -7.72 18.65 -3.96
CA ALA A 134 -8.64 19.57 -4.64
C ALA A 134 -8.79 20.91 -3.88
N ASP A 135 -8.90 20.88 -2.55
CA ASP A 135 -8.93 22.09 -1.72
C ASP A 135 -7.63 22.89 -1.86
N LEU A 136 -6.48 22.22 -1.74
CA LEU A 136 -5.17 22.85 -1.91
C LEU A 136 -5.03 23.50 -3.29
N LYS A 137 -5.49 22.81 -4.34
CA LYS A 137 -5.50 23.35 -5.71
C LYS A 137 -6.36 24.61 -5.81
N GLY A 138 -7.53 24.63 -5.16
CA GLY A 138 -8.38 25.82 -5.07
C GLY A 138 -7.68 26.98 -4.37
N ARG A 139 -7.08 26.74 -3.21
CA ARG A 139 -6.33 27.75 -2.45
C ARG A 139 -5.15 28.32 -3.24
N VAL A 140 -4.42 27.48 -3.98
CA VAL A 140 -3.31 27.94 -4.85
C VAL A 140 -3.84 28.83 -5.97
N ALA A 141 -4.99 28.49 -6.57
CA ALA A 141 -5.62 29.35 -7.58
C ALA A 141 -6.02 30.72 -7.01
N ASP A 142 -6.59 30.75 -5.80
CA ASP A 142 -6.94 31.99 -5.10
C ASP A 142 -5.72 32.86 -4.81
N PHE A 143 -4.60 32.27 -4.37
CA PHE A 143 -3.36 33.00 -4.16
C PHE A 143 -2.81 33.59 -5.45
N ARG A 144 -2.88 32.85 -6.58
CA ARG A 144 -2.48 33.38 -7.90
C ARG A 144 -3.36 34.56 -8.31
N ALA A 145 -4.67 34.44 -8.19
CA ALA A 145 -5.59 35.53 -8.52
C ALA A 145 -5.42 36.77 -7.61
N ARG A 146 -4.93 36.58 -6.36
CA ARG A 146 -4.55 37.70 -5.50
C ARG A 146 -3.25 38.36 -5.97
N ALA A 147 -2.24 37.57 -6.30
CA ALA A 147 -0.96 38.08 -6.80
C ALA A 147 -1.16 38.89 -8.09
N GLU A 148 -1.93 38.37 -9.05
CA GLU A 148 -2.24 39.09 -10.31
C GLU A 148 -2.92 40.44 -10.06
N ARG A 149 -3.85 40.51 -9.10
CA ARG A 149 -4.48 41.79 -8.71
C ARG A 149 -3.51 42.75 -8.06
N THR A 150 -2.59 42.25 -7.24
CA THR A 150 -1.55 43.07 -6.62
C THR A 150 -0.59 43.62 -7.66
N ASP A 151 -0.16 42.80 -8.63
CA ASP A 151 0.73 43.22 -9.72
C ASP A 151 0.04 44.29 -10.61
N ALA A 152 -1.25 44.12 -10.89
CA ALA A 152 -2.04 45.12 -11.62
C ALA A 152 -2.15 46.44 -10.84
N ALA A 153 -2.39 46.37 -9.53
CA ALA A 153 -2.44 47.55 -8.67
C ALA A 153 -1.09 48.26 -8.57
N GLU A 154 0.02 47.52 -8.47
CA GLU A 154 1.37 48.09 -8.49
C GLU A 154 1.65 48.81 -9.81
N THR A 155 1.23 48.22 -10.93
CA THR A 155 1.38 48.83 -12.25
C THR A 155 0.65 50.17 -12.33
N LEU A 156 -0.60 50.24 -11.86
CA LEU A 156 -1.37 51.48 -11.80
C LEU A 156 -0.69 52.52 -10.90
N LEU A 157 -0.21 52.10 -9.73
CA LEU A 157 0.51 52.98 -8.80
C LEU A 157 1.76 53.58 -9.44
N ARG A 158 2.53 52.80 -10.21
CA ARG A 158 3.70 53.31 -10.94
C ARG A 158 3.32 54.37 -11.97
N VAL A 159 2.26 54.14 -12.74
CA VAL A 159 1.77 55.11 -13.74
C VAL A 159 1.34 56.42 -13.09
N GLU A 160 0.61 56.37 -11.98
CA GLU A 160 0.22 57.56 -11.22
C GLU A 160 1.44 58.29 -10.66
N LEU A 161 2.44 57.55 -10.16
CA LEU A 161 3.67 58.12 -9.64
C LEU A 161 4.45 58.84 -10.75
N ASP A 162 4.60 58.22 -11.92
CA ASP A 162 5.26 58.83 -13.08
C ASP A 162 4.53 60.11 -13.51
N SER A 163 3.19 60.07 -13.64
CA SER A 163 2.35 61.24 -13.94
C SER A 163 2.53 62.37 -12.91
N SER A 164 2.51 62.03 -11.63
CA SER A 164 2.72 63.02 -10.56
C SER A 164 4.11 63.64 -10.60
N THR A 165 5.14 62.86 -10.97
CA THR A 165 6.50 63.39 -11.10
C THR A 165 6.63 64.33 -12.29
N GLU A 166 5.94 64.06 -13.40
CA GLU A 166 5.86 64.98 -14.54
C GLU A 166 5.17 66.29 -14.15
N GLN A 167 4.01 66.20 -13.50
CA GLN A 167 3.29 67.38 -13.00
C GLN A 167 4.14 68.23 -12.04
N TYR A 168 4.90 67.60 -11.15
CA TYR A 168 5.80 68.31 -10.25
C TYR A 168 6.91 69.06 -11.00
N ARG A 169 7.53 68.42 -12.02
CA ARG A 169 8.55 69.07 -12.85
C ARG A 169 7.99 70.28 -13.60
N ASP A 170 6.79 70.15 -14.16
CA ASP A 170 6.12 71.26 -14.86
C ASP A 170 5.83 72.42 -13.93
N LEU A 171 5.32 72.15 -12.72
CA LEU A 171 5.06 73.18 -11.72
C LEU A 171 6.35 73.89 -11.31
N GLN A 172 7.43 73.14 -11.15
CA GLN A 172 8.74 73.70 -10.79
C GLN A 172 9.31 74.59 -11.90
N ALA A 173 9.12 74.22 -13.17
CA ALA A 173 9.49 75.06 -14.30
C ALA A 173 8.66 76.36 -14.35
N GLN A 174 7.36 76.30 -14.07
CA GLN A 174 6.50 77.49 -13.98
C GLN A 174 6.95 78.43 -12.86
N LEU A 175 7.31 77.88 -11.69
CA LEU A 175 7.77 78.64 -10.54
C LEU A 175 9.08 79.37 -10.85
N GLN A 176 10.01 78.69 -11.52
CA GLN A 176 11.26 79.30 -11.99
C GLN A 176 10.98 80.45 -12.97
N ALA A 177 10.11 80.23 -13.96
CA ALA A 177 9.75 81.27 -14.93
C ALA A 177 9.10 82.50 -14.26
N ALA A 178 8.25 82.30 -13.24
CA ALA A 178 7.66 83.39 -12.48
C ALA A 178 8.72 84.16 -11.65
N GLN A 179 9.70 83.47 -11.08
CA GLN A 179 10.82 84.11 -10.37
C GLN A 179 11.66 84.98 -11.31
N ASP A 180 11.95 84.48 -12.51
CA ASP A 180 12.69 85.23 -13.53
C ASP A 180 11.92 86.50 -13.94
N GLN A 181 10.59 86.42 -14.10
CA GLN A 181 9.74 87.60 -14.37
C GLN A 181 9.77 88.62 -13.23
N ILE A 182 9.73 88.17 -11.97
CA ILE A 182 9.83 89.07 -10.80
C ILE A 182 11.18 89.77 -10.80
N ALA A 183 12.27 89.07 -11.10
CA ALA A 183 13.60 89.66 -11.19
C ALA A 183 13.69 90.73 -12.30
N ASP A 184 13.07 90.48 -13.46
CA ASP A 184 12.98 91.45 -14.56
C ASP A 184 12.19 92.71 -14.17
N TYR A 185 11.05 92.56 -13.49
CA TYR A 185 10.28 93.71 -13.00
C TYR A 185 11.03 94.50 -11.92
N ALA A 186 11.72 93.81 -11.00
CA ALA A 186 12.55 94.46 -9.99
C ALA A 186 13.69 95.28 -10.63
N ALA A 187 14.32 94.77 -11.70
CA ALA A 187 15.33 95.49 -12.46
C ALA A 187 14.76 96.72 -13.20
N GLN A 188 13.53 96.65 -13.70
CA GLN A 188 12.85 97.80 -14.32
C GLN A 188 12.52 98.89 -13.29
N LEU A 189 12.02 98.51 -12.11
CA LEU A 189 11.77 99.42 -10.99
C LEU A 189 13.05 100.10 -10.50
N ALA A 190 14.15 99.35 -10.38
CA ALA A 190 15.46 99.90 -10.01
C ALA A 190 16.02 100.90 -11.05
N ARG A 191 15.62 100.80 -12.32
CA ARG A 191 15.96 101.79 -13.35
C ARG A 191 15.05 103.02 -13.31
N ALA A 192 13.77 102.84 -12.98
CA ALA A 192 12.81 103.94 -12.85
C ALA A 192 13.11 104.84 -11.63
N SER A 193 13.77 104.31 -10.60
CA SER A 193 14.15 105.06 -9.40
C SER A 193 15.44 105.89 -9.53
N ALA A 194 16.11 105.88 -10.68
CA ALA A 194 17.36 106.61 -10.93
C ALA A 194 17.16 108.04 -11.51
N THR A 195 16.17 108.80 -11.03
CA THR A 195 15.96 110.20 -11.45
C THR A 195 15.99 111.13 -10.22
N PRO A 196 16.82 112.21 -10.24
CA PRO A 196 17.10 112.99 -9.03
C PRO A 196 15.97 114.01 -8.73
N PRO A 197 15.61 114.25 -7.46
CA PRO A 197 14.57 115.22 -7.13
C PRO A 197 15.16 116.62 -6.90
N PRO A 198 14.51 117.71 -7.37
CA PRO A 198 14.85 119.06 -6.93
C PRO A 198 13.99 119.51 -5.74
N SER A 199 14.64 120.31 -4.91
CA SER A 199 14.16 120.95 -3.69
C SER A 199 13.12 122.05 -3.92
N ALA A 200 12.18 122.23 -2.98
CA ALA A 200 11.93 123.49 -2.25
C ALA A 200 10.67 123.35 -1.38
N VAL A 201 10.69 124.00 -0.22
CA VAL A 201 9.82 123.78 0.95
C VAL A 201 8.63 124.75 0.96
N PRO A 202 7.40 124.29 1.28
CA PRO A 202 6.42 125.17 1.92
C PRO A 202 5.57 124.44 2.99
N LEU A 203 4.54 125.11 3.53
CA LEU A 203 3.52 124.66 4.51
C LEU A 203 2.91 123.25 4.32
N ALA A 204 3.25 122.57 3.24
CA ALA A 204 3.15 121.13 3.05
C ALA A 204 3.86 120.31 4.13
N ARG A 205 4.91 120.79 4.82
CA ARG A 205 5.64 120.01 5.86
C ARG A 205 4.82 119.68 7.12
N LEU A 206 3.78 120.44 7.44
CA LEU A 206 2.86 120.13 8.55
C LEU A 206 1.76 119.15 8.12
N PHE A 207 1.32 119.21 6.86
CA PHE A 207 0.53 118.15 6.23
C PHE A 207 1.37 116.92 5.89
N ALA A 208 2.69 117.05 5.76
CA ALA A 208 3.64 115.95 5.56
C ALA A 208 3.99 115.28 6.88
N ALA A 209 4.07 116.00 8.01
CA ALA A 209 4.20 115.36 9.32
C ALA A 209 2.89 114.69 9.80
N GLN A 210 1.73 115.18 9.33
CA GLN A 210 0.43 114.53 9.50
C GLN A 210 0.29 113.35 8.52
N GLY A 211 0.67 113.56 7.25
CA GLY A 211 0.78 112.56 6.20
C GLY A 211 1.71 111.43 6.61
N GLU A 212 2.92 111.70 7.09
CA GLU A 212 3.88 110.71 7.62
C GLU A 212 3.33 109.92 8.81
N ARG A 213 2.42 110.48 9.62
CA ARG A 213 1.74 109.74 10.70
C ARG A 213 0.58 108.90 10.19
N ASP A 214 -0.15 109.39 9.20
CA ASP A 214 -1.22 108.65 8.54
C ASP A 214 -0.63 107.56 7.62
N ASP A 215 0.54 107.79 7.02
CA ASP A 215 1.37 106.88 6.24
C ASP A 215 2.01 105.85 7.17
N ALA A 216 2.57 106.23 8.31
CA ALA A 216 3.06 105.28 9.32
C ALA A 216 1.92 104.46 9.95
N ARG A 217 0.70 105.02 10.03
CA ARG A 217 -0.51 104.26 10.40
C ARG A 217 -0.92 103.31 9.29
N ALA A 218 -0.90 103.74 8.04
CA ALA A 218 -1.18 102.89 6.89
C ALA A 218 -0.16 101.74 6.79
N GLU A 219 1.14 102.02 6.90
CA GLU A 219 2.20 101.00 6.96
C GLU A 219 2.01 100.04 8.14
N ARG A 220 1.63 100.55 9.32
CA ARG A 220 1.36 99.70 10.48
C ARG A 220 0.12 98.83 10.25
N ASP A 221 -0.92 99.37 9.64
CA ASP A 221 -2.15 98.64 9.34
C ASP A 221 -1.89 97.59 8.24
N ASP A 222 -1.07 97.90 7.24
CA ASP A 222 -0.57 96.95 6.22
C ASP A 222 0.28 95.84 6.85
N LEU A 223 1.22 96.18 7.74
CA LEU A 223 2.01 95.20 8.50
C LEU A 223 1.14 94.31 9.40
N CYS A 224 0.05 94.85 9.97
CA CYS A 224 -0.93 94.06 10.70
C CYS A 224 -1.68 93.08 9.78
N VAL A 225 -2.02 93.49 8.56
CA VAL A 225 -2.62 92.62 7.55
C VAL A 225 -1.65 91.51 7.12
N ASP A 226 -0.38 91.85 6.87
CA ASP A 226 0.67 90.89 6.51
C ASP A 226 0.95 89.90 7.65
N LEU A 227 0.99 90.38 8.89
CA LEU A 227 1.14 89.52 10.07
C LEU A 227 -0.03 88.54 10.21
N ALA A 228 -1.27 89.01 9.99
CA ALA A 228 -2.45 88.15 10.02
C ALA A 228 -2.42 87.11 8.87
N ALA A 229 -1.97 87.51 7.67
CA ALA A 229 -1.79 86.60 6.55
C ALA A 229 -0.70 85.54 6.81
N ALA A 230 0.42 85.94 7.42
CA ALA A 230 1.50 85.02 7.81
C ALA A 230 1.05 84.03 8.91
N GLN A 231 0.25 84.48 9.88
CA GLN A 231 -0.34 83.61 10.90
C GLN A 231 -1.31 82.58 10.30
N ALA A 232 -2.13 83.00 9.34
CA ALA A 232 -3.01 82.08 8.60
C ALA A 232 -2.21 81.06 7.78
N ALA A 233 -1.14 81.48 7.11
CA ALA A 233 -0.24 80.59 6.37
C ALA A 233 0.48 79.58 7.29
N LEU A 234 0.95 80.02 8.46
CA LEU A 234 1.56 79.15 9.46
C LEU A 234 0.57 78.08 9.96
N SER A 235 -0.68 78.48 10.21
CA SER A 235 -1.75 77.58 10.65
C SER A 235 -2.04 76.49 9.61
N LEU A 236 -2.03 76.86 8.31
CA LEU A 236 -2.16 75.92 7.21
C LEU A 236 -0.97 74.94 7.14
N VAL A 237 0.26 75.43 7.32
CA VAL A 237 1.47 74.59 7.32
C VAL A 237 1.46 73.62 8.51
N GLN A 238 1.04 74.07 9.69
CA GLN A 238 0.87 73.21 10.87
C GLN A 238 -0.17 72.12 10.62
N ALA A 239 -1.34 72.46 10.07
CA ALA A 239 -2.35 71.46 9.73
C ALA A 239 -1.85 70.42 8.71
N ARG A 240 -1.02 70.83 7.75
CA ARG A 240 -0.37 69.92 6.78
C ARG A 240 0.68 69.03 7.45
N ALA A 241 1.47 69.56 8.39
CA ALA A 241 2.45 68.78 9.14
C ALA A 241 1.75 67.72 10.01
N ASP A 242 0.68 68.08 10.71
CA ASP A 242 -0.11 67.16 11.53
C ASP A 242 -0.74 66.05 10.68
N ALA A 243 -1.26 66.39 9.50
CA ALA A 243 -1.80 65.41 8.56
C ALA A 243 -0.73 64.44 8.04
N ALA A 244 0.47 64.94 7.73
CA ALA A 244 1.60 64.12 7.29
C ALA A 244 2.11 63.21 8.42
N GLU A 245 2.08 63.67 9.67
CA GLU A 245 2.42 62.85 10.83
C GLU A 245 1.42 61.71 11.05
N ALA A 246 0.12 62.02 10.98
CA ALA A 246 -0.93 61.00 11.05
C ALA A 246 -0.80 59.96 9.93
N GLU A 247 -0.44 60.38 8.71
CA GLU A 247 -0.23 59.45 7.60
C GLU A 247 1.01 58.57 7.79
N ARG A 248 2.13 59.13 8.29
CA ARG A 248 3.31 58.32 8.65
C ARG A 248 2.96 57.27 9.70
N ASP A 249 2.16 57.61 10.70
CA ASP A 249 1.77 56.67 11.75
C ASP A 249 0.86 55.56 11.22
N ARG A 250 -0.05 55.88 10.30
CA ARG A 250 -0.83 54.85 9.57
C ARG A 250 0.07 53.92 8.76
N VAL A 251 1.03 54.47 8.01
CA VAL A 251 1.99 53.66 7.24
C VAL A 251 2.82 52.77 8.16
N ARG A 252 3.27 53.28 9.31
CA ARG A 252 3.99 52.47 10.32
C ARG A 252 3.13 51.30 10.83
N GLN A 253 1.86 51.52 11.11
CA GLN A 253 0.94 50.47 11.55
C GLN A 253 0.71 49.41 10.46
N LEU A 254 0.58 49.82 9.20
CA LEU A 254 0.47 48.90 8.06
C LEU A 254 1.73 48.05 7.90
N VAL A 255 2.91 48.67 7.99
CA VAL A 255 4.19 47.96 7.91
C VAL A 255 4.35 46.98 9.07
N ALA A 256 3.92 47.34 10.29
CA ALA A 256 3.94 46.42 11.44
C ALA A 256 3.03 45.20 11.20
N THR A 257 1.81 45.43 10.71
CA THR A 257 0.87 44.35 10.36
C THR A 257 1.42 43.45 9.26
N ALA A 258 2.01 44.02 8.21
CA ALA A 258 2.61 43.26 7.11
C ALA A 258 3.80 42.42 7.57
N LYS A 259 4.65 42.95 8.47
CA LYS A 259 5.75 42.20 9.08
C LYS A 259 5.22 41.01 9.89
N GLN A 260 4.19 41.23 10.71
CA GLN A 260 3.57 40.16 11.48
C GLN A 260 3.03 39.06 10.56
N GLN A 261 2.29 39.43 9.51
CA GLN A 261 1.76 38.46 8.54
C GLN A 261 2.85 37.65 7.84
N ARG A 262 3.97 38.29 7.49
CA ARG A 262 5.13 37.62 6.90
C ARG A 262 5.73 36.62 7.88
N ASP A 263 5.92 37.03 9.13
CA ASP A 263 6.54 36.18 10.14
C ASP A 263 5.64 34.98 10.49
N ASP A 264 4.31 35.18 10.53
CA ASP A 264 3.32 34.10 10.68
C ASP A 264 3.37 33.13 9.48
N ALA A 265 3.47 33.64 8.26
CA ALA A 265 3.59 32.81 7.05
C ALA A 265 4.90 31.99 7.03
N LEU A 266 6.00 32.57 7.50
CA LEU A 266 7.27 31.86 7.65
C LEU A 266 7.18 30.76 8.71
N ALA A 267 6.55 31.05 9.86
CA ALA A 267 6.33 30.05 10.90
C ALA A 267 5.48 28.87 10.40
N GLU A 268 4.46 29.15 9.58
CA GLU A 268 3.63 28.10 8.98
C GLU A 268 4.38 27.29 7.93
N ARG A 269 5.20 27.94 7.08
CA ARG A 269 6.09 27.24 6.15
C ARG A 269 7.05 26.31 6.89
N ASP A 270 7.63 26.75 8.00
CA ASP A 270 8.55 25.94 8.78
C ASP A 270 7.84 24.75 9.47
N ARG A 271 6.56 24.91 9.87
CA ARG A 271 5.71 23.80 10.33
C ARG A 271 5.46 22.78 9.23
N VAL A 272 5.05 23.23 8.05
CA VAL A 272 4.82 22.36 6.87
C VAL A 272 6.11 21.63 6.49
N THR A 273 7.25 22.30 6.53
CA THR A 273 8.56 21.69 6.26
C THR A 273 8.86 20.56 7.23
N ARG A 274 8.58 20.73 8.53
CA ARG A 274 8.74 19.65 9.52
C ARG A 274 7.83 18.45 9.23
N VAL A 275 6.57 18.70 8.88
CA VAL A 275 5.62 17.63 8.51
C VAL A 275 6.10 16.87 7.28
N LEU A 276 6.60 17.56 6.27
CA LEU A 276 7.15 16.93 5.06
C LEU A 276 8.33 16.02 5.37
N VAL A 277 9.26 16.45 6.23
CA VAL A 277 10.40 15.61 6.64
C VAL A 277 9.93 14.32 7.31
N VAL A 278 8.92 14.39 8.20
CA VAL A 278 8.34 13.20 8.84
C VAL A 278 7.70 12.28 7.80
N ALA A 279 6.91 12.84 6.88
CA ALA A 279 6.27 12.06 5.82
C ALA A 279 7.29 11.39 4.86
N GLU A 280 8.41 12.06 4.59
CA GLU A 280 9.51 11.47 3.81
C GLU A 280 10.17 10.31 4.55
N GLN A 281 10.39 10.44 5.86
CA GLN A 281 10.93 9.36 6.70
C GLN A 281 9.98 8.14 6.73
N GLU A 282 8.68 8.36 6.91
CA GLU A 282 7.67 7.30 6.88
C GLU A 282 7.65 6.59 5.52
N ARG A 283 7.69 7.36 4.42
CA ARG A 283 7.75 6.81 3.06
C ARG A 283 8.99 5.95 2.86
N ASP A 284 10.15 6.44 3.29
CA ASP A 284 11.41 5.72 3.13
C ASP A 284 11.44 4.45 3.98
N GLY A 285 10.86 4.47 5.19
CA GLY A 285 10.63 3.29 6.02
C GLY A 285 9.72 2.26 5.33
N ALA A 286 8.59 2.70 4.77
CA ALA A 286 7.67 1.83 4.02
C ALA A 286 8.33 1.21 2.77
N LEU A 287 9.18 1.96 2.07
CA LEU A 287 9.97 1.45 0.94
C LEU A 287 10.97 0.39 1.41
N GLY A 288 11.63 0.59 2.56
CA GLY A 288 12.51 -0.39 3.18
C GLY A 288 11.80 -1.72 3.47
N MET A 289 10.64 -1.66 4.13
CA MET A 289 9.82 -2.84 4.42
C MET A 289 9.37 -3.57 3.15
N ARG A 290 8.94 -2.84 2.11
CA ARG A 290 8.57 -3.42 0.81
C ARG A 290 9.73 -4.18 0.18
N ASP A 291 10.92 -3.60 0.21
CA ASP A 291 12.09 -4.22 -0.40
C ASP A 291 12.56 -5.45 0.39
N GLN A 292 12.41 -5.45 1.71
CA GLN A 292 12.61 -6.64 2.55
C GLN A 292 11.61 -7.75 2.21
N ALA A 293 10.31 -7.44 2.13
CA ALA A 293 9.28 -8.41 1.75
C ALA A 293 9.53 -9.01 0.37
N ARG A 294 10.02 -8.21 -0.59
CA ARG A 294 10.43 -8.71 -1.92
C ARG A 294 11.60 -9.69 -1.83
N ARG A 295 12.61 -9.42 -1.01
CA ARG A 295 13.75 -10.32 -0.81
C ARG A 295 13.30 -11.66 -0.23
N ILE A 296 12.46 -11.62 0.81
CA ILE A 296 11.90 -12.83 1.44
C ILE A 296 11.08 -13.63 0.41
N SER A 297 10.21 -12.98 -0.36
CA SER A 297 9.42 -13.64 -1.39
C SER A 297 10.28 -14.33 -2.44
N THR A 298 11.38 -13.72 -2.86
CA THR A 298 12.32 -14.33 -3.80
C THR A 298 13.04 -15.54 -3.19
N ALA A 299 13.46 -15.46 -1.93
CA ALA A 299 14.08 -16.58 -1.22
C ALA A 299 13.13 -17.78 -1.12
N LEU A 300 11.88 -17.55 -0.68
CA LEU A 300 10.85 -18.59 -0.59
C LEU A 300 10.54 -19.24 -1.95
N LYS A 301 10.57 -18.47 -3.04
CA LYS A 301 10.42 -19.03 -4.39
C LYS A 301 11.57 -19.97 -4.74
N HIS A 302 12.81 -19.60 -4.43
CA HIS A 302 13.96 -20.46 -4.65
C HIS A 302 13.89 -21.75 -3.82
N GLU A 303 13.49 -21.66 -2.55
CA GLU A 303 13.30 -22.83 -1.69
C GLU A 303 12.22 -23.77 -2.22
N ARG A 304 11.07 -23.21 -2.63
CA ARG A 304 10.00 -23.99 -3.27
C ARG A 304 10.50 -24.70 -4.54
N ASP A 305 11.23 -24.00 -5.39
CA ASP A 305 11.71 -24.58 -6.65
C ASP A 305 12.75 -25.68 -6.40
N ALA A 306 13.58 -25.55 -5.37
CA ALA A 306 14.48 -26.60 -4.91
C ALA A 306 13.70 -27.83 -4.40
N ALA A 307 12.71 -27.63 -3.51
CA ALA A 307 11.87 -28.71 -2.99
C ALA A 307 11.09 -29.44 -4.10
N VAL A 308 10.61 -28.72 -5.12
CA VAL A 308 9.98 -29.33 -6.30
C VAL A 308 10.96 -30.20 -7.06
N THR A 309 12.19 -29.72 -7.25
CA THR A 309 13.26 -30.46 -7.93
C THR A 309 13.61 -31.75 -7.18
N GLU A 310 13.76 -31.69 -5.86
CA GLU A 310 14.04 -32.87 -5.02
C GLU A 310 12.89 -33.88 -5.08
N ARG A 311 11.65 -33.41 -4.99
CA ARG A 311 10.47 -34.28 -5.11
C ARG A 311 10.43 -34.99 -6.45
N ASP A 312 10.75 -34.30 -7.54
CA ASP A 312 10.72 -34.90 -8.87
C ASP A 312 11.87 -35.90 -9.06
N GLN A 313 13.04 -35.67 -8.47
CA GLN A 313 14.12 -36.67 -8.38
C GLN A 313 13.69 -37.91 -7.58
N ALA A 314 13.03 -37.73 -6.43
CA ALA A 314 12.52 -38.84 -5.62
C ALA A 314 11.50 -39.68 -6.39
N ARG A 315 10.59 -39.04 -7.14
CA ARG A 315 9.64 -39.73 -8.02
C ARG A 315 10.33 -40.54 -9.11
N GLN A 316 11.38 -40.00 -9.74
CA GLN A 316 12.18 -40.72 -10.72
C GLN A 316 12.88 -41.94 -10.11
N ALA A 317 13.43 -41.81 -8.90
CA ALA A 317 14.04 -42.92 -8.18
C ALA A 317 13.03 -44.03 -7.86
N VAL A 318 11.82 -43.68 -7.41
CA VAL A 318 10.73 -44.63 -7.16
C VAL A 318 10.34 -45.36 -8.46
N ALA A 319 10.14 -44.63 -9.56
CA ALA A 319 9.82 -45.26 -10.86
C ALA A 319 10.91 -46.25 -11.31
N ALA A 320 12.19 -45.92 -11.10
CA ALA A 320 13.30 -46.82 -11.40
C ALA A 320 13.29 -48.09 -10.52
N LEU A 321 12.94 -47.95 -9.23
CA LEU A 321 12.79 -49.09 -8.32
C LEU A 321 11.60 -49.98 -8.71
N GLU A 322 10.47 -49.40 -9.10
CA GLU A 322 9.31 -50.14 -9.59
C GLU A 322 9.65 -50.95 -10.84
N HIS A 323 10.33 -50.35 -11.82
CA HIS A 323 10.79 -51.06 -13.00
C HIS A 323 11.71 -52.24 -12.65
N ARG A 324 12.65 -52.05 -11.71
CA ARG A 324 13.54 -53.14 -11.24
C ARG A 324 12.76 -54.25 -10.55
N ARG A 325 11.79 -53.91 -9.70
CA ARG A 325 10.90 -54.87 -9.05
C ARG A 325 10.14 -55.69 -10.08
N ASP A 326 9.57 -55.04 -11.09
CA ASP A 326 8.75 -55.71 -12.11
C ASP A 326 9.61 -56.65 -12.96
N ALA A 327 10.84 -56.26 -13.30
CA ALA A 327 11.81 -57.14 -13.94
C ALA A 327 12.15 -58.37 -13.07
N ALA A 328 12.46 -58.17 -11.78
CA ALA A 328 12.75 -59.27 -10.86
C ALA A 328 11.54 -60.22 -10.65
N VAL A 329 10.32 -59.68 -10.66
CA VAL A 329 9.09 -60.47 -10.62
C VAL A 329 8.95 -61.32 -11.89
N ALA A 330 9.19 -60.75 -13.06
CA ALA A 330 9.16 -61.48 -14.32
C ALA A 330 10.20 -62.62 -14.37
N GLU A 331 11.44 -62.36 -13.93
CA GLU A 331 12.50 -63.37 -13.81
C GLU A 331 12.12 -64.51 -12.86
N ARG A 332 11.56 -64.17 -11.69
CA ARG A 332 11.07 -65.16 -10.72
C ARG A 332 9.98 -66.03 -11.34
N ASP A 333 9.04 -65.44 -12.07
CA ASP A 333 7.93 -66.16 -12.67
C ASP A 333 8.40 -67.08 -13.80
N GLN A 334 9.39 -66.65 -14.60
CA GLN A 334 10.08 -67.51 -15.57
C GLN A 334 10.79 -68.69 -14.88
N ALA A 335 11.53 -68.45 -13.80
CA ALA A 335 12.20 -69.50 -13.04
C ALA A 335 11.21 -70.53 -12.46
N ARG A 336 10.04 -70.08 -12.00
CA ARG A 336 8.96 -70.96 -11.52
C ARG A 336 8.39 -71.83 -12.64
N LEU A 337 8.18 -71.27 -13.83
CA LEU A 337 7.73 -72.03 -15.00
C LEU A 337 8.77 -73.09 -15.39
N ALA A 338 10.05 -72.72 -15.46
CA ALA A 338 11.14 -73.65 -15.77
C ALA A 338 11.25 -74.78 -14.73
N LEU A 339 11.15 -74.47 -13.44
CA LEU A 339 11.14 -75.48 -12.37
C LEU A 339 9.95 -76.44 -12.50
N THR A 340 8.78 -75.92 -12.85
CA THR A 340 7.57 -76.73 -13.05
C THR A 340 7.73 -77.68 -14.24
N ALA A 341 8.26 -77.19 -15.36
CA ALA A 341 8.59 -78.01 -16.53
C ALA A 341 9.63 -79.10 -16.20
N GLN A 342 10.68 -78.76 -15.44
CA GLN A 342 11.68 -79.73 -15.00
C GLN A 342 11.07 -80.83 -14.11
N ARG A 343 10.17 -80.48 -13.19
CA ARG A 343 9.45 -81.46 -12.36
C ARG A 343 8.58 -82.39 -13.20
N GLN A 344 7.88 -81.87 -14.21
CA GLN A 344 7.11 -82.67 -15.14
C GLN A 344 8.00 -83.64 -15.92
N GLN A 345 9.15 -83.18 -16.44
CA GLN A 345 10.12 -84.04 -17.12
C GLN A 345 10.64 -85.15 -16.21
N ARG A 346 11.00 -84.85 -14.97
CA ARG A 346 11.43 -85.86 -13.99
C ARG A 346 10.33 -86.89 -13.71
N ALA A 347 9.09 -86.46 -13.53
CA ALA A 347 7.96 -87.36 -13.31
C ALA A 347 7.73 -88.30 -14.51
N LEU A 348 7.89 -87.80 -15.74
CA LEU A 348 7.83 -88.65 -16.95
C LEU A 348 8.95 -89.69 -16.97
N VAL A 349 10.20 -89.29 -16.68
CA VAL A 349 11.34 -90.21 -16.60
C VAL A 349 11.14 -91.25 -15.49
N ASP A 350 10.67 -90.84 -14.32
CA ASP A 350 10.38 -91.75 -13.21
C ASP A 350 9.30 -92.78 -13.57
N GLU A 351 8.27 -92.37 -14.32
CA GLU A 351 7.22 -93.26 -14.81
C GLU A 351 7.76 -94.22 -15.90
N GLU A 352 8.58 -93.74 -16.85
CA GLU A 352 9.27 -94.60 -17.82
C GLU A 352 10.15 -95.66 -17.12
N LEU A 353 10.92 -95.25 -16.11
CA LEU A 353 11.71 -96.16 -15.28
C LEU A 353 10.85 -97.16 -14.50
N ARG A 354 9.67 -96.75 -14.05
CA ARG A 354 8.70 -97.64 -13.39
C ARG A 354 8.16 -98.68 -14.36
N VAL A 355 7.70 -98.26 -15.53
CA VAL A 355 7.18 -99.13 -16.60
C VAL A 355 8.23 -100.13 -17.05
N THR A 356 9.44 -99.68 -17.36
CA THR A 356 10.55 -100.56 -17.77
C THR A 356 10.90 -101.58 -16.68
N ARG A 357 10.94 -101.17 -15.40
CA ARG A 357 11.16 -102.11 -14.28
C ARG A 357 10.04 -103.15 -14.18
N THR A 358 8.78 -102.75 -14.35
CA THR A 358 7.66 -103.70 -14.36
C THR A 358 7.71 -104.67 -15.54
N SER A 359 8.01 -104.20 -16.75
CA SER A 359 8.16 -105.06 -17.94
C SER A 359 9.32 -106.05 -17.79
N LEU A 360 10.46 -105.62 -17.24
CA LEU A 360 11.58 -106.52 -16.93
C LEU A 360 11.19 -107.58 -15.88
N SER A 361 10.43 -107.19 -14.85
CA SER A 361 9.94 -108.16 -13.86
C SER A 361 8.93 -109.16 -14.43
N GLN A 362 8.08 -108.73 -15.37
CA GLN A 362 7.16 -109.61 -16.08
C GLN A 362 7.91 -110.57 -17.00
N SER A 363 8.82 -110.06 -17.83
CA SER A 363 9.67 -110.90 -18.69
C SER A 363 10.46 -111.92 -17.88
N ARG A 364 10.97 -111.54 -16.70
CA ARG A 364 11.65 -112.45 -15.78
C ARG A 364 10.71 -113.52 -15.23
N ALA A 365 9.52 -113.15 -14.78
CA ALA A 365 8.51 -114.10 -14.30
C ALA A 365 8.05 -115.06 -15.42
N GLU A 366 7.93 -114.58 -16.66
CA GLU A 366 7.61 -115.39 -17.83
C GLU A 366 8.74 -116.38 -18.16
N SER A 367 10.01 -115.98 -18.04
CA SER A 367 11.15 -116.87 -18.22
C SER A 367 11.41 -117.84 -17.06
N GLU A 368 10.91 -117.56 -15.84
CA GLU A 368 10.99 -118.47 -14.69
C GLU A 368 9.80 -119.47 -14.65
N ALA A 369 8.74 -119.23 -15.43
CA ALA A 369 7.56 -120.09 -15.55
C ALA A 369 7.58 -121.03 -16.78
N ALA A 370 8.56 -120.86 -17.68
CA ALA A 370 8.83 -121.72 -18.84
C ALA A 370 10.01 -122.66 -18.53
#